data_AF-A0A1F2TYA9-F1
#
_entry.id   AF-A0A1F2TYA9-F1
#
_cell.length_a   1.000
_cell.length_b   1.000
_cell.length_c   1.000
_cell.angle_alpha   90.00
_cell.angle_beta   90.00
_cell.angle_gamma   90.00
#
_symmetry.space_group_name_H-M   'P 1'
#
loop_
_entity.id
_entity.type
_entity.pdbx_description
1 polymer ?
#
loop_
_entity_poly.entity_id
_entity_poly.type
_entity_poly.pdbx_seq_one_letter_code
_entity_poly.pdbx_strand_id
1 'polypeptide(L)'
;MRFVLMALAALLVASPAVGQIKAQARSAPTPPWDKGILPISPESYWHAVECGKLGGEDPPCVFWDTSLCKNGDFTLALYTPYKMVAYAVWSAVRQKKEPPTPSFQQAQQTRVTVGVTPVKGSKNALKELVLKRGGKVVPPVSRAIATGDSRYTFDYPAFAATAAVTLELVGESKTISCVIDRSVLTQFR
;
A
#
# COMPACT_ATOMS: atom_id res chain seq x y z
N MET A 1 45.40 11.67 -48.82
CA MET A 1 44.29 10.91 -48.20
C MET A 1 43.83 11.64 -46.95
N ARG A 2 42.64 12.28 -46.98
CA ARG A 2 42.03 12.94 -45.82
C ARG A 2 40.99 11.98 -45.23
N PHE A 3 41.25 11.46 -44.03
CA PHE A 3 40.29 10.66 -43.27
C PHE A 3 39.27 11.60 -42.63
N VAL A 4 37.99 11.44 -42.99
CA VAL A 4 36.85 12.07 -42.34
C VAL A 4 36.41 11.14 -41.21
N LEU A 5 36.60 11.56 -39.94
CA LEU A 5 36.01 10.90 -38.79
C LEU A 5 34.53 11.30 -38.69
N MET A 6 33.62 10.34 -38.92
CA MET A 6 32.22 10.46 -38.54
C MET A 6 32.08 10.19 -37.03
N ALA A 7 31.70 11.21 -36.26
CA ALA A 7 31.29 11.04 -34.87
C ALA A 7 29.83 10.57 -34.81
N LEU A 8 29.63 9.30 -34.43
CA LEU A 8 28.31 8.73 -34.17
C LEU A 8 27.84 9.23 -32.79
N ALA A 9 26.93 10.21 -32.76
CA ALA A 9 26.30 10.68 -31.53
C ALA A 9 25.26 9.64 -31.07
N ALA A 10 25.59 8.87 -30.03
CA ALA A 10 24.64 7.99 -29.37
C ALA A 10 23.62 8.83 -28.60
N LEU A 11 22.41 8.95 -29.13
CA LEU A 11 21.25 9.49 -28.43
C LEU A 11 20.87 8.51 -27.30
N LEU A 12 21.37 8.77 -26.10
CA LEU A 12 20.81 8.23 -24.87
C LEU A 12 19.36 8.70 -24.77
N VAL A 13 18.42 7.82 -25.09
CA VAL A 13 17.00 8.05 -24.86
C VAL A 13 16.79 8.09 -23.35
N ALA A 14 16.79 9.29 -22.77
CA ALA A 14 16.38 9.51 -21.40
C ALA A 14 14.91 9.07 -21.29
N SER A 15 14.65 7.97 -20.59
CA SER A 15 13.28 7.58 -20.25
C SER A 15 12.64 8.74 -19.48
N PRO A 16 11.43 9.20 -19.84
CA PRO A 16 10.76 10.26 -19.11
C PRO A 16 10.59 9.81 -17.66
N ALA A 17 11.19 10.55 -16.73
CA ALA A 17 10.95 10.37 -15.32
C ALA A 17 9.47 10.67 -15.08
N VAL A 18 8.66 9.62 -14.89
CA VAL A 18 7.32 9.78 -14.34
C VAL A 18 7.52 10.39 -12.96
N GLY A 19 6.99 11.59 -12.75
CA GLY A 19 7.17 12.33 -11.51
C GLY A 19 6.88 11.48 -10.28
N GLN A 20 7.69 11.65 -9.24
CA GLN A 20 7.49 10.98 -7.96
C GLN A 20 6.16 11.42 -7.34
N ILE A 21 5.30 10.44 -7.05
CA ILE A 21 4.01 10.67 -6.40
C ILE A 21 4.26 10.80 -4.90
N LYS A 22 3.61 11.77 -4.26
CA LYS A 22 3.51 11.81 -2.80
C LYS A 22 2.19 11.20 -2.37
N ALA A 23 2.27 10.31 -1.39
CA ALA A 23 1.11 9.63 -0.86
C ALA A 23 0.21 10.63 -0.12
N GLN A 24 -1.09 10.48 -0.30
CA GLN A 24 -2.08 11.33 0.37
C GLN A 24 -2.83 10.51 1.40
N ALA A 25 -2.77 10.94 2.65
CA ALA A 25 -3.64 10.40 3.68
C ALA A 25 -5.08 10.84 3.43
N ARG A 26 -6.04 9.99 3.81
CA ARG A 26 -7.45 10.39 3.90
C ARG A 26 -7.66 11.36 5.06
N SER A 27 -8.83 11.98 5.11
CA SER A 27 -9.25 12.72 6.30
C SER A 27 -9.16 11.85 7.55
N ALA A 28 -8.78 12.47 8.67
CA ALA A 28 -8.54 11.76 9.91
C ALA A 28 -9.78 10.92 10.29
N PRO A 29 -9.61 9.61 10.50
CA PRO A 29 -10.70 8.69 10.81
C PRO A 29 -11.29 8.96 12.19
N THR A 30 -12.55 8.56 12.38
CA THR A 30 -13.06 8.19 13.71
C THR A 30 -13.12 6.66 13.79
N PRO A 31 -12.85 6.04 14.95
CA PRO A 31 -12.10 6.62 16.07
C PRO A 31 -10.64 6.97 15.65
N PRO A 32 -10.02 7.97 16.32
CA PRO A 32 -8.69 8.45 15.96
C PRO A 32 -7.62 7.39 16.22
N TRP A 33 -6.69 7.24 15.28
CA TRP A 33 -5.55 6.33 15.40
C TRP A 33 -4.33 6.97 14.74
N ASP A 34 -3.27 7.16 15.52
CA ASP A 34 -2.03 7.87 15.12
C ASP A 34 -0.76 7.02 15.35
N LYS A 35 -0.93 5.74 15.71
CA LYS A 35 0.18 4.82 16.03
C LYS A 35 0.76 4.12 14.80
N GLY A 36 0.15 4.27 13.63
CA GLY A 36 0.51 3.53 12.42
C GLY A 36 0.16 2.05 12.48
N ILE A 37 0.76 1.25 11.58
CA ILE A 37 0.59 -0.20 11.58
C ILE A 37 1.43 -0.83 12.70
N LEU A 38 0.76 -1.54 13.59
CA LEU A 38 1.37 -2.31 14.68
C LEU A 38 0.83 -3.74 14.68
N PRO A 39 1.54 -4.69 15.32
CA PRO A 39 0.94 -5.96 15.71
C PRO A 39 -0.36 -5.72 16.47
N ILE A 40 -1.37 -6.56 16.24
CA ILE A 40 -2.65 -6.41 16.93
C ILE A 40 -2.46 -6.65 18.43
N SER A 41 -2.96 -5.73 19.24
CA SER A 41 -3.04 -5.79 20.70
C SER A 41 -4.52 -5.82 21.10
N PRO A 42 -4.86 -6.12 22.37
CA PRO A 42 -6.24 -6.00 22.84
C PRO A 42 -6.84 -4.62 22.56
N GLU A 43 -6.04 -3.55 22.74
CA GLU A 43 -6.45 -2.18 22.45
C GLU A 43 -6.77 -1.99 20.95
N SER A 44 -5.83 -2.30 20.05
CA SER A 44 -6.04 -2.08 18.62
C SER A 44 -7.08 -3.02 18.01
N TYR A 45 -7.29 -4.20 18.61
CA TYR A 45 -8.36 -5.12 18.24
C TYR A 45 -9.74 -4.54 18.50
N TRP A 46 -10.01 -4.07 19.72
CA TRP A 46 -11.33 -3.50 20.04
C TRP A 46 -11.56 -2.18 19.31
N HIS A 47 -10.50 -1.38 19.12
CA HIS A 47 -10.55 -0.19 18.30
C HIS A 47 -10.91 -0.50 16.82
N ALA A 48 -10.38 -1.61 16.27
CA ALA A 48 -10.75 -2.08 14.94
C ALA A 48 -12.21 -2.54 14.85
N VAL A 49 -12.71 -3.23 15.90
CA VAL A 49 -14.13 -3.60 16.00
C VAL A 49 -15.02 -2.36 16.00
N GLU A 50 -14.70 -1.34 16.80
CA GLU A 50 -15.44 -0.08 16.86
C GLU A 50 -15.43 0.66 15.52
N CYS A 51 -14.27 0.74 14.88
CA CYS A 51 -14.15 1.27 13.53
C CYS A 51 -15.09 0.55 12.54
N GLY A 52 -15.13 -0.78 12.58
CA GLY A 52 -16.00 -1.55 11.69
C GLY A 52 -17.50 -1.27 11.93
N LYS A 53 -17.89 -0.97 13.17
CA LYS A 53 -19.27 -0.66 13.54
C LYS A 53 -19.80 0.67 12.99
N LEU A 54 -18.92 1.58 12.54
CA LEU A 54 -19.34 2.87 11.97
C LEU A 54 -20.17 2.73 10.69
N GLY A 55 -20.12 1.58 10.02
CA GLY A 55 -20.89 1.33 8.81
C GLY A 55 -20.45 2.20 7.63
N GLY A 56 -21.40 2.55 6.76
CA GLY A 56 -21.13 3.37 5.58
C GLY A 56 -20.47 2.63 4.40
N GLU A 57 -20.38 3.34 3.27
CA GLU A 57 -19.84 2.81 2.00
C GLU A 57 -18.32 2.84 1.90
N ASP A 58 -17.66 3.71 2.65
CA ASP A 58 -16.21 3.86 2.57
C ASP A 58 -15.66 4.51 3.86
N PRO A 59 -15.90 3.89 5.03
CA PRO A 59 -15.41 4.42 6.30
C PRO A 59 -13.88 4.59 6.25
N PRO A 60 -13.35 5.83 6.45
CA PRO A 60 -11.91 6.10 6.37
C PRO A 60 -11.08 5.27 7.35
N CYS A 61 -11.70 4.75 8.41
CA CYS A 61 -11.03 3.89 9.37
C CYS A 61 -10.79 2.46 8.85
N VAL A 62 -11.62 1.95 7.93
CA VAL A 62 -11.43 0.62 7.31
C VAL A 62 -10.61 0.74 6.02
N PHE A 63 -10.86 1.80 5.24
CA PHE A 63 -10.34 2.00 3.90
C PHE A 63 -9.35 3.18 3.84
N TRP A 64 -8.48 3.28 4.85
CA TRP A 64 -7.49 4.34 5.00
C TRP A 64 -6.45 4.38 3.86
N ASP A 65 -6.23 3.24 3.20
CA ASP A 65 -5.31 3.01 2.10
C ASP A 65 -5.88 3.38 0.72
N THR A 66 -7.20 3.62 0.64
CA THR A 66 -7.84 4.00 -0.63
C THR A 66 -7.19 5.26 -1.21
N SER A 67 -6.76 5.17 -2.46
CA SER A 67 -6.09 6.25 -3.21
C SER A 67 -4.71 6.70 -2.69
N LEU A 68 -4.10 5.97 -1.73
CA LEU A 68 -2.84 6.33 -1.09
C LEU A 68 -1.73 6.73 -2.09
N CYS A 69 -1.61 6.03 -3.21
CA CYS A 69 -0.64 6.31 -4.28
C CYS A 69 -1.33 6.36 -5.65
N LYS A 70 -2.45 7.08 -5.77
CA LYS A 70 -3.29 7.10 -6.98
C LYS A 70 -2.49 7.46 -8.24
N ASN A 71 -2.56 6.60 -9.24
CA ASN A 71 -1.89 6.76 -10.54
C ASN A 71 -2.72 6.07 -11.65
N GLY A 72 -2.25 6.16 -12.90
CA GLY A 72 -2.97 5.64 -14.06
C GLY A 72 -2.77 4.15 -14.37
N ASP A 73 -1.85 3.47 -13.69
CA ASP A 73 -1.43 2.11 -14.06
C ASP A 73 -1.76 1.06 -13.00
N PHE A 74 -1.69 1.41 -11.72
CA PHE A 74 -1.87 0.49 -10.59
C PHE A 74 -2.70 1.11 -9.45
N THR A 75 -3.56 0.30 -8.84
CA THR A 75 -4.18 0.59 -7.55
C THR A 75 -3.50 -0.22 -6.46
N LEU A 76 -3.42 0.37 -5.25
CA LEU A 76 -2.90 -0.30 -4.07
C LEU A 76 -4.04 -0.60 -3.11
N ALA A 77 -3.95 -1.76 -2.47
CA ALA A 77 -4.75 -2.09 -1.30
C ALA A 77 -3.81 -2.63 -0.22
N LEU A 78 -3.94 -2.16 1.01
CA LEU A 78 -3.23 -2.72 2.15
C LEU A 78 -4.14 -3.68 2.91
N TYR A 79 -3.55 -4.74 3.43
CA TYR A 79 -4.16 -5.69 4.34
C TYR A 79 -3.29 -5.78 5.58
N THR A 80 -3.91 -5.53 6.74
CA THR A 80 -3.27 -5.47 8.05
C THR A 80 -4.12 -6.22 9.06
N PRO A 81 -3.57 -6.59 10.23
CA PRO A 81 -4.36 -7.17 11.31
C PRO A 81 -5.57 -6.31 11.71
N TYR A 82 -5.36 -4.99 11.83
CA TYR A 82 -6.43 -4.06 12.16
C TYR A 82 -7.51 -4.08 11.09
N LYS A 83 -7.11 -3.93 9.81
CA LYS A 83 -8.07 -3.88 8.71
C LYS A 83 -8.81 -5.19 8.55
N MET A 84 -8.18 -6.34 8.81
CA MET A 84 -8.86 -7.64 8.82
C MET A 84 -10.04 -7.64 9.81
N VAL A 85 -9.81 -7.19 11.06
CA VAL A 85 -10.85 -7.13 12.10
C VAL A 85 -11.91 -6.11 11.72
N ALA A 86 -11.50 -4.88 11.38
CA ALA A 86 -12.41 -3.80 11.06
C ALA A 86 -13.27 -4.10 9.83
N TYR A 87 -12.68 -4.67 8.78
CA TYR A 87 -13.38 -5.06 7.55
C TYR A 87 -14.39 -6.18 7.80
N ALA A 88 -14.04 -7.20 8.59
CA ALA A 88 -14.97 -8.29 8.91
C ALA A 88 -16.24 -7.76 9.60
N VAL A 89 -16.06 -6.87 10.57
CA VAL A 89 -17.17 -6.20 11.27
C VAL A 89 -17.95 -5.29 10.31
N TRP A 90 -17.24 -4.43 9.59
CA TRP A 90 -17.84 -3.48 8.64
C TRP A 90 -18.67 -4.18 7.55
N SER A 91 -18.17 -5.30 7.00
CA SER A 91 -18.86 -6.08 5.98
C SER A 91 -20.21 -6.64 6.48
N ALA A 92 -20.25 -7.14 7.72
CA ALA A 92 -21.49 -7.61 8.34
C ALA A 92 -22.47 -6.45 8.60
N VAL A 93 -21.98 -5.34 9.16
CA VAL A 93 -22.79 -4.15 9.46
C VAL A 93 -23.40 -3.55 8.19
N ARG A 94 -22.65 -3.42 7.09
CA ARG A 94 -23.21 -2.91 5.83
C ARG A 94 -24.31 -3.83 5.28
N GLN A 95 -24.25 -5.13 5.59
CA GLN A 95 -25.29 -6.11 5.24
C GLN A 95 -26.45 -6.16 6.25
N LYS A 96 -26.50 -5.24 7.23
CA LYS A 96 -27.49 -5.21 8.32
C LYS A 96 -27.51 -6.48 9.18
N LYS A 97 -26.36 -7.14 9.31
CA LYS A 97 -26.17 -8.29 10.20
C LYS A 97 -25.56 -7.85 11.52
N GLU A 98 -25.70 -8.70 12.53
CA GLU A 98 -25.00 -8.50 13.80
C GLU A 98 -23.48 -8.49 13.58
N PRO A 99 -22.75 -7.51 14.16
CA PRO A 99 -21.29 -7.50 14.16
C PRO A 99 -20.70 -8.82 14.69
N PRO A 100 -19.90 -9.56 13.91
CA PRO A 100 -19.20 -10.72 14.43
C PRO A 100 -18.14 -10.29 15.46
N THR A 101 -17.61 -11.27 16.19
CA THR A 101 -16.36 -11.13 16.95
C THR A 101 -15.24 -11.85 16.17
N PRO A 102 -14.40 -11.14 15.37
CA PRO A 102 -13.35 -11.76 14.59
C PRO A 102 -12.28 -12.44 15.46
N SER A 103 -11.58 -13.46 14.95
CA SER A 103 -10.55 -14.14 15.73
C SER A 103 -9.34 -13.23 16.04
N PHE A 104 -9.11 -12.96 17.34
CA PHE A 104 -7.92 -12.22 17.80
C PHE A 104 -6.63 -12.97 17.46
N GLN A 105 -6.60 -14.30 17.64
CA GLN A 105 -5.44 -15.12 17.33
C GLN A 105 -5.06 -15.07 15.85
N GLN A 106 -6.06 -15.12 14.96
CA GLN A 106 -5.82 -14.98 13.52
C GLN A 106 -5.27 -13.59 13.18
N ALA A 107 -5.75 -12.54 13.87
CA ALA A 107 -5.25 -11.19 13.68
C ALA A 107 -3.78 -11.10 14.11
N GLN A 108 -3.38 -11.75 15.21
CA GLN A 108 -1.99 -11.77 15.68
C GLN A 108 -1.03 -12.44 14.69
N GLN A 109 -1.51 -13.40 13.91
CA GLN A 109 -0.71 -14.11 12.90
C GLN A 109 -0.64 -13.35 11.55
N THR A 110 -1.47 -12.33 11.38
CA THR A 110 -1.52 -11.55 10.14
C THR A 110 -0.30 -10.63 10.05
N ARG A 111 0.29 -10.52 8.87
CA ARG A 111 1.35 -9.56 8.54
C ARG A 111 0.80 -8.43 7.66
N VAL A 112 1.66 -7.51 7.24
CA VAL A 112 1.27 -6.41 6.34
C VAL A 112 1.39 -6.87 4.90
N THR A 113 0.28 -6.92 4.16
CA THR A 113 0.30 -7.25 2.73
C THR A 113 -0.12 -6.05 1.90
N VAL A 114 0.67 -5.74 0.88
CA VAL A 114 0.31 -4.80 -0.19
C VAL A 114 -0.19 -5.60 -1.39
N GLY A 115 -1.46 -5.42 -1.71
CA GLY A 115 -2.05 -5.80 -2.98
C GLY A 115 -1.79 -4.72 -4.03
N VAL A 116 -1.40 -5.15 -5.22
CA VAL A 116 -1.22 -4.29 -6.40
C VAL A 116 -2.07 -4.86 -7.53
N THR A 117 -3.00 -4.04 -8.02
CA THR A 117 -3.91 -4.42 -9.10
C THR A 117 -3.74 -3.44 -10.27
N PRO A 118 -3.59 -3.90 -11.52
CA PRO A 118 -3.60 -3.02 -12.68
C PRO A 118 -4.91 -2.24 -12.80
N VAL A 119 -4.82 -0.95 -13.09
CA VAL A 119 -5.97 -0.13 -13.46
C VAL A 119 -6.53 -0.65 -14.78
N LYS A 120 -7.86 -0.76 -14.89
CA LYS A 120 -8.54 -1.21 -16.12
C LYS A 120 -8.07 -0.39 -17.33
N GLY A 121 -7.57 -1.09 -18.35
CA GLY A 121 -7.06 -0.47 -19.59
C GLY A 121 -5.58 -0.08 -19.55
N SER A 122 -4.92 -0.15 -18.39
CA SER A 122 -3.46 0.01 -18.29
C SER A 122 -2.75 -1.03 -19.16
N LYS A 123 -1.68 -0.59 -19.84
CA LYS A 123 -0.78 -1.44 -20.60
C LYS A 123 0.54 -1.70 -19.87
N ASN A 124 0.73 -1.09 -18.70
CA ASN A 124 1.93 -1.28 -17.90
C ASN A 124 1.71 -2.48 -16.97
N ALA A 125 2.07 -3.69 -17.40
CA ALA A 125 1.93 -4.86 -16.54
C ALA A 125 2.95 -4.79 -15.38
N LEU A 126 2.53 -5.16 -14.18
CA LEU A 126 3.42 -5.13 -13.00
C LEU A 126 4.47 -6.23 -13.12
N LYS A 127 5.74 -5.87 -12.96
CA LYS A 127 6.86 -6.80 -12.81
C LYS A 127 7.24 -6.99 -11.35
N GLU A 128 7.27 -5.90 -10.58
CA GLU A 128 7.67 -5.95 -9.17
C GLU A 128 7.12 -4.77 -8.36
N LEU A 129 6.91 -4.98 -7.06
CA LEU A 129 6.82 -3.93 -6.05
C LEU A 129 8.09 -3.94 -5.21
N VAL A 130 8.81 -2.83 -5.20
CA VAL A 130 9.98 -2.63 -4.33
C VAL A 130 9.62 -1.65 -3.22
N LEU A 131 9.82 -2.06 -1.97
CA LEU A 131 9.72 -1.17 -0.80
C LEU A 131 11.11 -0.69 -0.42
N LYS A 132 11.28 0.63 -0.28
CA LYS A 132 12.52 1.25 0.22
C LYS A 132 12.26 2.04 1.49
N ARG A 133 13.18 1.94 2.45
CA ARG A 133 13.25 2.80 3.64
C ARG A 133 14.67 3.33 3.81
N GLY A 134 14.81 4.65 3.97
CA GLY A 134 16.12 5.28 4.13
C GLY A 134 17.07 4.93 2.97
N GLY A 135 16.54 4.84 1.74
CA GLY A 135 17.28 4.44 0.54
C GLY A 135 17.58 2.95 0.40
N LYS A 136 17.29 2.12 1.41
CA LYS A 136 17.56 0.68 1.38
C LYS A 136 16.31 -0.11 1.02
N VAL A 137 16.48 -1.14 0.19
CA VAL A 137 15.41 -2.09 -0.14
C VAL A 137 15.06 -2.90 1.11
N VAL A 138 13.77 -3.05 1.38
CA VAL A 138 13.23 -3.94 2.41
C VAL A 138 12.61 -5.13 1.68
N PRO A 139 13.15 -6.35 1.83
CA PRO A 139 12.62 -7.52 1.14
C PRO A 139 11.26 -7.92 1.72
N PRO A 140 10.31 -8.39 0.89
CA PRO A 140 9.09 -9.01 1.37
C PRO A 140 9.40 -10.39 1.98
N VAL A 141 8.62 -10.79 2.99
CA VAL A 141 8.65 -12.16 3.53
C VAL A 141 7.99 -13.17 2.59
N SER A 142 7.06 -12.70 1.76
CA SER A 142 6.47 -13.49 0.68
C SER A 142 5.98 -12.58 -0.44
N ARG A 143 6.04 -13.07 -1.67
CA ARG A 143 5.48 -12.39 -2.84
C ARG A 143 4.77 -13.39 -3.75
N ALA A 144 3.64 -12.98 -4.29
CA ALA A 144 2.90 -13.68 -5.33
C ALA A 144 2.61 -12.67 -6.44
N ILE A 145 3.19 -12.91 -7.62
CA ILE A 145 3.05 -12.00 -8.77
C ILE A 145 2.09 -12.67 -9.75
N ALA A 146 1.00 -11.99 -10.06
CA ALA A 146 -0.01 -12.45 -10.99
C ALA A 146 -0.37 -11.32 -11.95
N THR A 147 -0.88 -11.66 -13.13
CA THR A 147 -1.31 -10.70 -14.16
C THR A 147 -2.48 -9.81 -13.74
N GLY A 148 -3.21 -10.19 -12.68
CA GLY A 148 -4.25 -9.40 -12.03
C GLY A 148 -3.79 -8.87 -10.67
N ASP A 149 -3.99 -9.66 -9.61
CA ASP A 149 -3.69 -9.20 -8.25
C ASP A 149 -2.36 -9.75 -7.76
N SER A 150 -1.35 -8.89 -7.75
CA SER A 150 -0.06 -9.20 -7.12
C SER A 150 -0.11 -8.87 -5.62
N ARG A 151 0.55 -9.68 -4.80
CA ARG A 151 0.58 -9.52 -3.33
C ARG A 151 2.00 -9.61 -2.81
N TYR A 152 2.35 -8.68 -1.92
CA TYR A 152 3.66 -8.60 -1.29
C TYR A 152 3.46 -8.46 0.21
N THR A 153 3.95 -9.43 0.98
CA THR A 153 3.82 -9.44 2.44
C THR A 153 5.13 -9.02 3.07
N PHE A 154 5.06 -8.17 4.09
CA PHE A 154 6.19 -7.65 4.83
C PHE A 154 5.97 -7.80 6.34
N ASP A 155 7.05 -7.84 7.11
CA ASP A 155 6.97 -7.68 8.56
C ASP A 155 6.67 -6.22 8.93
N TYR A 156 6.08 -6.02 10.12
CA TYR A 156 5.66 -4.71 10.63
C TYR A 156 6.69 -3.58 10.51
N PRO A 157 8.00 -3.80 10.78
CA PRO A 157 9.00 -2.75 10.63
C PRO A 157 9.05 -2.17 9.21
N ALA A 158 8.61 -2.89 8.17
CA ALA A 158 8.53 -2.40 6.79
C ALA A 158 7.59 -1.21 6.60
N PHE A 159 6.67 -0.94 7.54
CA PHE A 159 5.75 0.22 7.50
C PHE A 159 5.74 1.04 8.80
N ALA A 160 6.71 0.83 9.71
CA ALA A 160 6.81 1.62 10.93
C ALA A 160 6.89 3.13 10.62
N ALA A 161 6.12 3.93 11.37
CA ALA A 161 6.00 5.38 11.21
C ALA A 161 7.19 6.17 11.80
N THR A 162 8.41 5.70 11.53
CA THR A 162 9.67 6.30 12.01
C THR A 162 10.37 7.15 10.96
N ALA A 163 10.21 6.80 9.68
CA ALA A 163 10.76 7.51 8.53
C ALA A 163 9.88 7.25 7.30
N ALA A 164 10.02 8.10 6.28
CA ALA A 164 9.32 7.91 5.01
C ALA A 164 9.64 6.56 4.36
N VAL A 165 8.67 6.02 3.64
CA VAL A 165 8.79 4.79 2.85
C VAL A 165 8.55 5.13 1.38
N THR A 166 9.34 4.56 0.49
CA THR A 166 9.10 4.67 -0.96
C THR A 166 8.64 3.32 -1.49
N LEU A 167 7.52 3.32 -2.21
CA LEU A 167 7.06 2.19 -3.02
C LEU A 167 7.43 2.46 -4.47
N GLU A 168 8.16 1.54 -5.09
CA GLU A 168 8.41 1.54 -6.53
C GLU A 168 7.60 0.43 -7.18
N LEU A 169 6.62 0.83 -7.99
CA LEU A 169 5.78 -0.04 -8.78
C LEU A 169 6.47 -0.21 -10.13
N VAL A 170 7.30 -1.24 -10.23
CA VAL A 170 8.10 -1.53 -11.41
C VAL A 170 7.20 -2.25 -12.40
N GLY A 171 6.79 -1.56 -13.45
CA GLY A 171 6.04 -2.14 -14.56
C GLY A 171 6.93 -2.45 -15.77
N GLU A 172 6.35 -3.07 -16.79
CA GLU A 172 7.09 -3.42 -18.00
C GLU A 172 7.54 -2.20 -18.81
N SER A 173 6.70 -1.17 -18.87
CA SER A 173 6.95 0.02 -19.69
C SER A 173 7.52 1.18 -18.89
N LYS A 174 7.20 1.27 -17.60
CA LYS A 174 7.69 2.33 -16.70
C LYS A 174 7.56 1.95 -15.23
N THR A 175 8.36 2.62 -14.40
CA THR A 175 8.28 2.53 -12.94
C THR A 175 7.56 3.76 -12.38
N ILE A 176 6.64 3.53 -11.44
CA ILE A 176 6.00 4.61 -10.67
C ILE A 176 6.59 4.61 -9.27
N SER A 177 7.13 5.76 -8.83
CA SER A 177 7.62 5.96 -7.47
C SER A 177 6.58 6.68 -6.63
N CYS A 178 6.21 6.12 -5.48
CA CYS A 178 5.34 6.74 -4.49
C CYS A 178 6.05 6.89 -3.14
N VAL A 179 6.17 8.11 -2.63
CA VAL A 179 6.73 8.39 -1.29
C VAL A 179 5.59 8.55 -0.30
N ILE A 180 5.63 7.74 0.75
CA ILE A 180 4.73 7.80 1.90
C ILE A 180 5.48 8.48 3.04
N ASP A 181 5.13 9.73 3.31
CA ASP A 181 5.72 10.51 4.39
C ASP A 181 5.37 9.92 5.77
N ARG A 182 6.22 10.20 6.76
CA ARG A 182 6.02 9.74 8.14
C ARG A 182 4.63 10.12 8.70
N SER A 183 4.16 11.33 8.41
CA SER A 183 2.84 11.84 8.85
C SER A 183 1.65 11.12 8.21
N VAL A 184 1.87 10.44 7.08
CA VAL A 184 0.88 9.57 6.44
C VAL A 184 0.94 8.18 7.07
N LEU A 185 2.15 7.66 7.31
CA LEU A 185 2.36 6.35 7.96
C LEU A 185 1.72 6.27 9.36
N THR A 186 1.68 7.36 10.12
CA THR A 186 1.02 7.40 11.45
C THR A 186 -0.48 7.13 11.37
N GLN A 187 -1.12 7.36 10.23
CA GLN A 187 -2.56 7.17 10.04
C GLN A 187 -2.92 5.76 9.55
N PHE A 188 -1.91 4.94 9.24
CA PHE A 188 -2.11 3.56 8.85
C PHE A 188 -2.51 2.72 10.06
N ARG A 189 -3.08 1.54 9.81
CA ARG A 189 -3.54 0.63 10.87
C ARG A 189 -3.63 -0.79 10.35
#